data_AF-A0AAJ1CHR0-F1
#
_entry.id   AF-A0AAJ1CHR0-F1
#
_cell.length_a   1.000
_cell.length_b   1.000
_cell.length_c   1.000
_cell.angle_alpha   90.00
_cell.angle_beta   90.00
_cell.angle_gamma   90.00
#
_symmetry.space_group_name_H-M   'P 1'
#
loop_
_entity.id
_entity.type
_entity.pdbx_description
1 polymer ?
#
loop_
_entity_poly.entity_id
_entity_poly.type
_entity_poly.pdbx_seq_one_letter_code
_entity_poly.pdbx_strand_id
1 'polypeptide(L)'
;MNKISEIPQQTPIAEKPVAEMPADPWRCEECGSLEVSYRTWVDSNTGQVAPAAPEQDDLWCDGCEEHTYQIRESELMSDTVEPWWKDGTTEENRKIITGLNPENFRAKDDCKAFRDACDMWWNGRTNDEKIRLWRQATAPEEE
;
A
#
# COMPACT_ATOMS: atom_id res chain seq x y z
N MET A 1 -39.70 -42.10 -24.90
CA MET A 1 -38.23 -42.19 -24.87
C MET A 1 -37.69 -40.77 -24.90
N ASN A 2 -37.42 -40.16 -23.74
CA ASN A 2 -36.87 -38.80 -23.66
C ASN A 2 -35.39 -38.91 -23.28
N LYS A 3 -34.50 -38.50 -24.20
CA LYS A 3 -33.07 -38.39 -23.92
C LYS A 3 -32.85 -37.05 -23.22
N ILE A 4 -32.49 -37.08 -21.95
CA ILE A 4 -32.03 -35.90 -21.21
C ILE A 4 -30.56 -35.74 -21.59
N SER A 5 -30.21 -34.62 -22.24
CA SER A 5 -28.83 -34.27 -22.54
C SER A 5 -28.05 -34.09 -21.25
N GLU A 6 -26.97 -34.84 -21.10
CA GLU A 6 -26.02 -34.68 -20.00
C GLU A 6 -25.23 -33.38 -20.21
N ILE A 7 -25.32 -32.47 -19.24
CA ILE A 7 -24.52 -31.24 -19.20
C ILE A 7 -23.12 -31.63 -18.69
N PRO A 8 -22.03 -31.25 -19.38
CA PRO A 8 -20.68 -31.55 -18.92
C PRO A 8 -20.45 -30.91 -17.56
N GLN A 9 -20.08 -31.71 -16.56
CA GLN A 9 -19.69 -31.20 -15.25
C GLN A 9 -18.37 -30.43 -15.43
N GLN A 10 -18.39 -29.14 -15.10
CA GLN A 10 -17.18 -28.34 -15.00
C GLN A 10 -16.37 -28.89 -13.83
N THR A 11 -15.17 -29.36 -14.10
CA THR A 11 -14.18 -29.67 -13.07
C THR A 11 -13.89 -28.40 -12.28
N PRO A 12 -13.89 -28.44 -10.93
CA PRO A 12 -13.50 -27.28 -10.13
C PRO A 12 -12.06 -26.92 -10.51
N ILE A 13 -11.84 -25.65 -10.86
CA ILE A 13 -10.51 -25.08 -11.02
C ILE A 13 -9.82 -25.25 -9.66
N ALA A 14 -8.74 -26.03 -9.62
CA ALA A 14 -7.93 -26.16 -8.41
C ALA A 14 -7.54 -24.75 -7.95
N GLU A 15 -8.01 -24.35 -6.77
CA GLU A 15 -7.61 -23.09 -6.16
C GLU A 15 -6.09 -23.11 -6.04
N LYS A 16 -5.42 -22.24 -6.80
CA LYS A 16 -3.98 -22.04 -6.66
C LYS A 16 -3.74 -21.65 -5.19
N PRO A 17 -2.70 -22.19 -4.54
CA PRO A 17 -2.37 -21.78 -3.19
C PRO A 17 -2.18 -20.25 -3.20
N VAL A 18 -2.91 -19.56 -2.33
CA VAL A 18 -2.68 -18.13 -2.08
C VAL A 18 -1.25 -18.05 -1.57
N ALA A 19 -0.34 -17.55 -2.41
CA ALA A 19 1.01 -17.30 -1.98
C ALA A 19 0.95 -16.32 -0.80
N GLU A 20 1.50 -16.71 0.34
CA GLU A 20 1.58 -15.82 1.50
C GLU A 20 2.37 -14.57 1.11
N MET A 21 1.84 -13.41 1.50
CA MET A 21 2.49 -12.13 1.23
C MET A 21 3.83 -12.08 2.00
N PRO A 22 4.94 -11.69 1.34
CA PRO A 22 6.24 -11.64 2.00
C PRO A 22 6.21 -10.67 3.17
N ALA A 23 7.05 -10.91 4.19
CA ALA A 23 7.11 -10.08 5.41
C ALA A 23 7.58 -8.65 5.15
N ASP A 24 8.31 -8.41 4.06
CA ASP A 24 8.76 -7.10 3.60
C ASP A 24 8.50 -6.95 2.09
N PRO A 25 7.23 -6.70 1.70
CA PRO A 25 6.84 -6.67 0.30
C PRO A 25 7.45 -5.47 -0.44
N TRP A 26 7.51 -5.59 -1.76
CA TRP A 26 7.76 -4.44 -2.64
C TRP A 26 6.50 -3.58 -2.73
N ARG A 27 6.69 -2.27 -2.72
CA ARG A 27 5.62 -1.28 -2.84
C ARG A 27 5.99 -0.23 -3.87
N CYS A 28 5.00 0.43 -4.44
CA CYS A 28 5.19 1.65 -5.22
C CYS A 28 5.91 2.69 -4.34
N GLU A 29 7.00 3.27 -4.86
CA GLU A 29 7.75 4.31 -4.15
C GLU A 29 6.90 5.56 -3.88
N GLU A 30 6.00 5.90 -4.81
CA GLU A 30 5.22 7.14 -4.74
C GLU A 30 4.00 7.07 -3.81
N CYS A 31 3.28 5.93 -3.80
CA CYS A 31 2.02 5.82 -3.06
C CYS A 31 1.96 4.65 -2.08
N GLY A 32 2.99 3.80 -2.04
CA GLY A 32 3.05 2.64 -1.16
C GLY A 32 2.09 1.49 -1.51
N SER A 33 1.45 1.54 -2.68
CA SER A 33 0.58 0.46 -3.15
C SER A 33 1.34 -0.84 -3.35
N LEU A 34 0.69 -1.96 -3.06
CA LEU A 34 1.17 -3.31 -3.41
C LEU A 34 0.82 -3.70 -4.85
N GLU A 35 -0.08 -2.95 -5.48
CA GLU A 35 -0.58 -3.19 -6.85
C GLU A 35 0.38 -2.59 -7.87
N VAL A 36 1.60 -3.14 -7.91
CA VAL A 36 2.62 -2.79 -8.91
C VAL A 36 2.90 -4.00 -9.77
N SER A 37 2.63 -3.86 -11.07
CA SER A 37 2.91 -4.87 -12.08
C SER A 37 4.24 -4.56 -12.77
N TYR A 38 4.95 -5.60 -13.22
CA TYR A 38 6.14 -5.44 -14.05
C TYR A 38 5.94 -6.08 -15.42
N ARG A 39 6.38 -5.40 -16.48
CA ARG A 39 6.37 -5.92 -17.85
C ARG A 39 7.51 -6.90 -18.03
N THR A 40 7.24 -7.99 -18.74
CA THR A 40 8.27 -8.97 -19.08
C THR A 40 8.08 -9.50 -20.49
N TRP A 41 9.19 -9.85 -21.14
CA TRP A 41 9.18 -10.44 -22.47
C TRP A 41 9.00 -11.94 -22.35
N VAL A 42 8.07 -12.51 -23.11
CA VAL A 42 7.84 -13.96 -23.17
C VAL A 42 8.17 -14.43 -24.57
N ASP A 43 9.02 -15.45 -24.67
CA ASP A 43 9.32 -16.09 -25.94
C ASP A 43 8.06 -16.77 -26.49
N SER A 44 7.60 -16.33 -27.67
CA SER A 44 6.33 -16.80 -28.25
C SER A 44 6.32 -18.28 -28.65
N ASN A 45 7.49 -18.91 -28.85
CA ASN A 45 7.58 -20.29 -29.31
C ASN A 45 7.65 -21.28 -28.14
N THR A 46 8.27 -20.88 -27.03
CA THR A 46 8.58 -21.71 -25.87
C THR A 46 7.77 -21.33 -24.62
N GLY A 47 7.18 -20.14 -24.59
CA GLY A 47 6.48 -19.59 -23.44
C GLY A 47 7.40 -19.20 -22.28
N GLN A 48 8.71 -19.20 -22.49
CA GLN A 48 9.68 -18.87 -21.44
C GLN A 48 9.80 -17.36 -21.27
N VAL A 49 9.82 -16.91 -20.01
CA VAL A 49 10.06 -15.50 -19.66
C VAL A 49 11.55 -15.19 -19.84
N ALA A 50 11.85 -14.12 -20.57
CA ALA A 50 13.21 -13.65 -20.74
C ALA A 50 13.75 -13.10 -19.40
N PRO A 51 14.95 -13.51 -18.96
CA PRO A 51 15.55 -12.95 -17.75
C PRO A 51 15.95 -11.50 -18.01
N ALA A 52 15.25 -10.56 -17.39
CA ALA A 52 15.59 -9.15 -17.34
C ALA A 52 15.31 -8.62 -15.94
N ALA A 53 16.19 -7.75 -15.43
CA ALA A 53 15.84 -6.91 -14.30
C ALA A 53 14.82 -5.87 -14.81
N PRO A 54 13.70 -5.65 -14.11
CA PRO A 54 12.74 -4.64 -14.52
C PRO A 54 13.38 -3.24 -14.45
N GLU A 55 13.25 -2.47 -15.51
CA GLU A 55 13.56 -1.03 -15.51
C GLU A 55 12.34 -0.23 -15.01
N GLN A 56 12.50 1.07 -14.70
CA GLN A 56 11.38 1.92 -14.24
C GLN A 56 10.19 1.87 -15.20
N ASP A 57 10.48 1.97 -16.50
CA ASP A 57 9.49 1.97 -17.58
C ASP A 57 8.83 0.60 -17.79
N ASP A 58 9.24 -0.43 -17.06
CA ASP A 58 8.58 -1.74 -17.03
C ASP A 58 7.64 -1.87 -15.83
N LEU A 59 7.74 -1.01 -14.82
CA LEU A 59 6.95 -1.08 -13.60
C LEU A 59 5.78 -0.10 -13.63
N TRP A 60 4.56 -0.62 -13.47
CA TRP A 60 3.33 0.17 -13.49
C TRP A 60 2.60 0.05 -12.16
N CYS A 61 2.24 1.18 -11.55
CA CYS A 61 1.43 1.22 -10.34
C CYS A 61 -0.03 1.53 -10.68
N ASP A 62 -0.94 0.61 -10.37
CA ASP A 62 -2.39 0.81 -10.63
C ASP A 62 -2.96 1.94 -9.77
N GLY A 63 -2.38 2.17 -8.59
CA GLY A 63 -2.82 3.25 -7.69
C GLY A 63 -2.40 4.65 -8.12
N CYS A 64 -1.33 4.77 -8.90
CA CYS A 64 -0.85 6.03 -9.46
C CYS A 64 -1.26 6.23 -10.91
N GLU A 65 -1.66 5.16 -11.61
CA GLU A 65 -1.85 5.12 -13.05
C GLU A 65 -0.63 5.67 -13.82
N GLU A 66 0.59 5.35 -13.34
CA GLU A 66 1.86 5.80 -13.93
C GLU A 66 2.98 4.79 -13.66
N HIS A 67 4.08 4.90 -14.42
CA HIS A 67 5.30 4.15 -14.16
C HIS A 67 5.95 4.57 -12.85
N THR A 68 6.56 3.61 -12.16
CA THR A 68 7.11 3.85 -10.82
C THR A 68 8.36 3.02 -10.57
N TYR A 69 9.11 3.35 -9.53
CA TYR A 69 10.04 2.40 -8.92
C TYR A 69 9.36 1.62 -7.80
N GLN A 70 9.98 0.51 -7.44
CA GLN A 70 9.61 -0.25 -6.26
C GLN A 70 10.61 0.01 -5.12
N ILE A 71 10.08 0.14 -3.92
CA ILE A 71 10.83 0.26 -2.67
C ILE A 71 10.37 -0.84 -1.72
N ARG A 72 11.27 -1.31 -0.83
CA ARG A 72 10.85 -2.23 0.24
C ARG A 72 9.92 -1.50 1.19
N GLU A 73 8.92 -2.20 1.73
CA GLU A 73 8.03 -1.62 2.73
C GLU A 73 8.81 -1.07 3.92
N SER A 74 9.81 -1.82 4.39
CA SER A 74 10.67 -1.39 5.49
C SER A 74 11.38 -0.07 5.21
N GLU A 75 11.90 0.12 3.99
CA GLU A 75 12.56 1.36 3.54
C GLU A 75 11.54 2.50 3.36
N LEU A 76 10.38 2.24 2.73
CA LEU A 76 9.31 3.23 2.61
C LEU A 76 8.85 3.74 3.98
N MET A 77 8.74 2.82 4.95
CA MET A 77 8.40 3.17 6.32
C MET A 77 9.48 4.04 6.97
N SER A 78 10.76 3.67 6.88
CA SER A 78 11.85 4.41 7.53
C SER A 78 12.13 5.76 6.89
N ASP A 79 12.04 5.85 5.56
CA ASP A 79 12.56 6.99 4.81
C ASP A 79 11.46 8.00 4.47
N THR A 80 10.19 7.57 4.44
CA THR A 80 9.08 8.42 4.01
C THR A 80 7.96 8.50 5.04
N VAL A 81 7.35 7.37 5.40
CA VAL A 81 6.07 7.36 6.13
C VAL A 81 6.24 7.77 7.60
N GLU A 82 7.24 7.22 8.31
CA GLU A 82 7.51 7.61 9.71
C GLU A 82 8.05 9.04 9.83
N PRO A 83 9.01 9.50 8.99
CA PRO A 83 9.42 10.91 8.98
C PRO A 83 8.28 11.87 8.66
N TRP A 84 7.41 11.54 7.69
CA TRP A 84 6.24 12.35 7.37
C TRP A 84 5.30 12.48 8.55
N TRP A 85 5.01 11.39 9.27
CA TRP A 85 4.17 11.47 10.46
C TRP A 85 4.82 12.37 11.51
N LYS A 86 6.09 12.11 11.83
CA LYS A 86 6.83 12.77 12.90
C LYS A 86 6.99 14.26 12.67
N ASP A 87 7.52 14.64 11.51
CA ASP A 87 8.01 15.99 11.24
C ASP A 87 7.19 16.71 10.15
N GLY A 88 6.51 15.97 9.26
CA GLY A 88 5.74 16.51 8.14
C GLY A 88 4.25 16.77 8.42
N THR A 89 3.69 16.24 9.51
CA THR A 89 2.24 16.30 9.79
C THR A 89 1.89 17.38 10.81
N THR A 90 1.02 18.32 10.40
CA THR A 90 0.52 19.42 11.26
C THR A 90 -0.40 18.91 12.39
N GLU A 91 -0.59 19.70 13.45
CA GLU A 91 -1.51 19.34 14.54
C GLU A 91 -2.96 19.18 14.06
N GLU A 92 -3.42 20.00 13.11
CA GLU A 92 -4.76 19.87 12.53
C GLU A 92 -4.89 18.57 11.72
N ASN A 93 -3.88 18.22 10.92
CA ASN A 93 -3.88 16.95 10.20
C ASN A 93 -3.87 15.76 11.18
N ARG A 94 -3.10 15.85 12.27
CA ARG A 94 -3.10 14.83 13.33
C ARG A 94 -4.49 14.68 13.96
N LYS A 95 -5.20 15.78 14.23
CA LYS A 95 -6.59 15.75 14.71
C LYS A 95 -7.53 15.09 13.70
N ILE A 96 -7.41 15.40 12.41
CA ILE A 96 -8.25 14.81 11.35
C ILE A 96 -7.98 13.31 11.22
N ILE A 97 -6.70 12.93 11.11
CA ILE A 97 -6.26 11.53 10.93
C ILE A 97 -6.62 10.68 12.14
N THR A 98 -6.38 11.18 13.36
CA THR A 98 -6.59 10.42 14.60
C THR A 98 -8.01 10.47 15.13
N GLY A 99 -8.77 11.52 14.77
CA GLY A 99 -10.05 11.86 15.39
C GLY A 99 -9.93 12.39 16.83
N LEU A 100 -8.71 12.58 17.35
CA LEU A 100 -8.49 13.08 18.71
C LEU A 100 -8.70 14.59 18.76
N ASN A 101 -9.40 15.07 19.80
CA ASN A 101 -9.63 16.49 20.00
C ASN A 101 -8.54 17.08 20.92
N PRO A 102 -7.72 18.05 20.47
CA PRO A 102 -6.70 18.72 21.28
C PRO A 102 -7.25 19.31 22.59
N GLU A 103 -8.51 19.76 22.58
CA GLU A 103 -9.18 20.35 23.75
C GLU A 103 -9.27 19.39 24.94
N ASN A 104 -9.36 18.07 24.67
CA ASN A 104 -9.39 17.05 25.72
C ASN A 104 -8.05 16.90 26.46
N PHE A 105 -6.98 17.49 25.92
CA PHE A 105 -5.62 17.40 26.43
C PHE A 105 -5.12 18.74 26.99
N ARG A 106 -6.00 19.75 27.12
CA ARG A 106 -5.65 21.08 27.67
C ARG A 106 -5.37 21.01 29.18
N ALA A 107 -4.19 20.52 29.53
CA ALA A 107 -3.53 20.76 30.80
C ALA A 107 -2.23 21.51 30.52
N LYS A 108 -2.16 22.79 30.91
CA LYS A 108 -0.99 23.69 30.90
C LYS A 108 0.06 23.46 29.78
N ASP A 109 -0.12 24.24 28.72
CA ASP A 109 0.87 24.89 27.83
C ASP A 109 1.72 24.18 26.77
N ASP A 110 1.80 22.86 26.64
CA ASP A 110 2.84 22.32 25.70
C ASP A 110 2.34 21.57 24.45
N CYS A 111 1.02 21.41 24.27
CA CYS A 111 0.40 20.50 23.28
C CYS A 111 1.00 19.07 23.27
N LYS A 112 1.85 18.74 24.26
CA LYS A 112 2.67 17.56 24.31
C LYS A 112 1.83 16.33 24.56
N ALA A 113 0.89 16.42 25.50
CA ALA A 113 -0.05 15.34 25.79
C ALA A 113 -0.90 14.95 24.57
N PHE A 114 -1.26 15.92 23.72
CA PHE A 114 -1.95 15.65 22.47
C PHE A 114 -1.03 14.94 21.46
N ARG A 115 0.19 15.46 21.25
CA ARG A 115 1.17 14.82 20.36
C ARG A 115 1.53 13.41 20.80
N ASP A 116 1.80 13.20 22.09
CA ASP A 116 2.08 11.89 22.66
C ASP A 116 0.91 10.91 22.44
N ALA A 117 -0.34 11.37 22.61
CA ALA A 117 -1.52 10.54 22.34
C ALA A 117 -1.68 10.19 20.85
N CYS A 118 -1.42 11.15 19.96
CA CYS A 118 -1.39 10.91 18.52
C CYS A 118 -0.31 9.89 18.13
N ASP A 119 0.90 10.02 18.70
CA ASP A 119 2.01 9.11 18.41
C ASP A 119 1.77 7.70 18.96
N MET A 120 1.15 7.57 20.13
CA MET A 120 0.71 6.27 20.65
C MET A 120 -0.33 5.62 19.73
N TRP A 121 -1.30 6.40 19.25
CA TRP A 121 -2.31 5.94 18.30
C TRP A 121 -1.69 5.52 16.97
N TRP A 122 -0.67 6.26 16.49
CA TRP A 122 0.05 5.95 15.26
C TRP A 122 0.86 4.66 15.40
N ASN A 123 1.62 4.52 16.50
CA ASN A 123 2.44 3.35 16.76
C ASN A 123 1.64 2.05 16.97
N GLY A 124 0.35 2.16 17.30
CA GLY A 124 -0.56 1.02 17.40
C GLY A 124 -1.06 0.47 16.06
N ARG A 125 -0.68 1.08 14.93
CA ARG A 125 -1.15 0.72 13.57
C ARG A 125 -0.18 -0.19 12.84
N THR A 126 -0.73 -0.97 11.91
CA THR A 126 0.07 -1.72 10.95
C THR A 126 0.71 -0.81 9.92
N ASN A 127 1.76 -1.30 9.24
CA ASN A 127 2.38 -0.55 8.14
C ASN A 127 1.38 -0.25 7.02
N ASP A 128 0.51 -1.22 6.67
CA ASP A 128 -0.56 -1.02 5.69
C ASP A 128 -1.48 0.16 6.06
N GLU A 129 -1.92 0.22 7.32
CA GLU A 129 -2.78 1.30 7.80
C GLU A 129 -2.05 2.65 7.75
N LYS A 130 -0.78 2.68 8.18
CA LYS A 130 0.05 3.88 8.15
C LYS A 130 0.27 4.40 6.74
N ILE A 131 0.66 3.53 5.81
CA ILE A 131 0.86 3.85 4.39
C ILE A 131 -0.44 4.35 3.76
N ARG A 132 -1.58 3.71 4.05
CA ARG A 132 -2.88 4.15 3.55
C ARG A 132 -3.24 5.56 4.03
N LEU A 133 -3.03 5.84 5.32
CA LEU A 133 -3.30 7.16 5.90
C LEU A 133 -2.36 8.23 5.33
N TRP A 134 -1.07 7.91 5.19
CA TRP A 134 -0.10 8.76 4.51
C TRP A 134 -0.56 9.09 3.09
N ARG A 135 -0.83 8.07 2.27
CA ARG A 135 -1.31 8.24 0.89
C ARG A 135 -2.56 9.11 0.80
N GLN A 136 -3.53 8.93 1.69
CA GLN A 136 -4.76 9.73 1.69
C GLN A 136 -4.50 11.19 2.09
N ALA A 137 -3.53 11.44 2.96
CA ALA A 137 -3.20 12.79 3.42
C ALA A 137 -2.24 13.54 2.48
N THR A 138 -1.52 12.83 1.61
CA THR A 138 -0.57 13.41 0.65
C THR A 138 -1.04 13.32 -0.80
N ALA A 139 -2.21 12.71 -1.06
CA ALA A 139 -2.80 12.72 -2.39
C ALA A 139 -3.01 14.18 -2.85
N PRO A 140 -2.62 14.53 -4.09
CA PRO A 140 -2.93 15.84 -4.63
C PRO A 140 -4.45 16.04 -4.66
N GLU A 141 -4.93 17.23 -4.29
CA GLU A 141 -6.32 17.60 -4.55
C GLU A 141 -6.53 17.54 -6.07
N GLU A 142 -7.44 16.69 -6.53
CA GLU A 142 -7.81 16.61 -7.94
C GLU A 142 -8.33 18.00 -8.39
N GLU A 143 -7.61 18.66 -9.31
CA GLU A 143 -8.01 19.94 -9.95
C GLU A 143 -9.22 19.76 -10.89
#